data_AF-A0A7J4TYQ2-F1
#
_entry.id   AF-A0A7J4TYQ2-F1
#
_cell.length_a   1.000
_cell.length_b   1.000
_cell.length_c   1.000
_cell.angle_alpha   90.00
_cell.angle_beta   90.00
_cell.angle_gamma   90.00
#
_symmetry.space_group_name_H-M   'P 1'
#
loop_
_entity.id
_entity.type
_entity.pdbx_description
1 polymer ?
#
loop_
_entity_poly.entity_id
_entity_poly.type
_entity_poly.pdbx_seq_one_letter_code
_entity_poly.pdbx_strand_id
1 'polypeptide(L)'
;MTVKESRGTVKSNSKAESRLPLIAITAVLLVVGCSLSYVLFWDELSSQIETDDWVGAQGVVISSGIESAKSCDDDPEGGCSTTHQPFAEYQYDLDGVSYEGTRISYTWENTFIGFHSLAESVIRDFQEGEEVTVYVNPDDHEESVLIQGIELKSMSFPIAILLPLVLASQPIQFILMVNYAKRRNSDNTSAPVGKGNWIGPDGTESGVGVAEDWYIRYDGPAPIVEDIYEENYAVDRGNGVVPIDFYIKKWGIPEGFGNTDHEINAERSSRN
;
A
#
# COMPACT_ATOMS: atom_id res chain seq x y z
N MET A 1 -48.60 26.67 -40.99
CA MET A 1 -48.18 26.21 -39.66
C MET A 1 -47.39 24.93 -39.84
N THR A 2 -46.07 25.02 -39.69
CA THR A 2 -45.17 23.86 -39.79
C THR A 2 -43.96 24.19 -38.94
N VAL A 3 -43.92 23.61 -37.74
CA VAL A 3 -42.83 23.81 -36.77
C VAL A 3 -41.66 22.94 -37.20
N LYS A 4 -40.53 23.59 -37.45
CA LYS A 4 -39.28 22.97 -37.91
C LYS A 4 -38.51 22.47 -36.69
N GLU A 5 -38.28 21.16 -36.66
CA GLU A 5 -37.52 20.44 -35.65
C GLU A 5 -36.05 20.90 -35.65
N SER A 6 -35.60 21.48 -34.53
CA SER A 6 -34.20 21.88 -34.31
C SER A 6 -33.45 20.74 -33.63
N ARG A 7 -32.73 19.95 -34.43
CA ARG A 7 -31.78 18.92 -33.99
C ARG A 7 -30.58 19.59 -33.31
N GLY A 8 -30.64 19.76 -31.99
CA GLY A 8 -29.52 20.23 -31.18
C GLY A 8 -28.56 19.09 -30.86
N THR A 9 -27.42 19.03 -31.55
CA THR A 9 -26.29 18.16 -31.16
C THR A 9 -25.67 18.70 -29.88
N VAL A 10 -26.04 18.13 -28.73
CA VAL A 10 -25.34 18.39 -27.46
C VAL A 10 -24.03 17.63 -27.49
N LYS A 11 -22.94 18.35 -27.79
CA LYS A 11 -21.57 17.88 -27.62
C LYS A 11 -21.34 17.72 -26.11
N SER A 12 -21.41 16.49 -25.61
CA SER A 12 -21.03 16.15 -24.24
C SER A 12 -19.53 16.35 -24.06
N ASN A 13 -19.13 17.54 -23.61
CA ASN A 13 -17.82 17.76 -23.02
C ASN A 13 -17.86 17.22 -21.58
N SER A 14 -17.84 15.90 -21.43
CA SER A 14 -17.53 15.28 -20.13
C SER A 14 -16.01 15.34 -19.93
N LYS A 15 -15.53 16.51 -19.50
CA LYS A 15 -14.21 16.60 -18.87
C LYS A 15 -14.34 15.96 -17.49
N ALA A 16 -14.39 14.63 -17.46
CA ALA A 16 -14.09 13.88 -16.27
C ALA A 16 -12.67 14.29 -15.88
N GLU A 17 -12.52 15.11 -14.84
CA GLU A 17 -11.22 15.32 -14.23
C GLU A 17 -10.78 13.97 -13.66
N SER A 18 -10.03 13.25 -14.48
CA SER A 18 -9.54 11.92 -14.18
C SER A 18 -8.67 12.04 -12.92
N ARG A 19 -8.96 11.23 -11.91
CA ARG A 19 -8.10 11.09 -10.72
C ARG A 19 -6.99 10.07 -10.92
N LEU A 20 -6.99 9.39 -12.08
CA LEU A 20 -5.87 8.60 -12.61
C LEU A 20 -4.51 9.30 -12.51
N PRO A 21 -4.33 10.58 -12.88
CA PRO A 21 -3.08 11.31 -12.69
C PRO A 21 -2.66 11.37 -11.21
N LEU A 22 -3.57 11.46 -10.24
CA LEU A 22 -3.20 11.60 -8.83
C LEU A 22 -2.68 10.28 -8.24
N ILE A 23 -3.31 9.15 -8.59
CA ILE A 23 -2.82 7.82 -8.20
C ILE A 23 -1.48 7.53 -8.91
N ALA A 24 -1.36 7.90 -10.17
CA ALA A 24 -0.09 7.76 -10.90
C ALA A 24 1.02 8.64 -10.28
N ILE A 25 0.73 9.89 -9.91
CA ILE A 25 1.69 10.79 -9.25
C ILE A 25 2.13 10.23 -7.89
N THR A 26 1.21 9.72 -7.08
CA THR A 26 1.56 9.12 -5.78
C THR A 26 2.37 7.84 -5.94
N ALA A 27 2.04 6.98 -6.90
CA ALA A 27 2.87 5.82 -7.23
C ALA A 27 4.26 6.23 -7.71
N VAL A 28 4.36 7.26 -8.55
CA VAL A 28 5.64 7.82 -9.01
C VAL A 28 6.45 8.38 -7.84
N LEU A 29 5.83 9.12 -6.92
CA LEU A 29 6.53 9.64 -5.73
C LEU A 29 7.01 8.52 -4.81
N LEU A 30 6.25 7.44 -4.65
CA LEU A 30 6.71 6.26 -3.90
C LEU A 30 7.88 5.58 -4.59
N VAL A 31 7.79 5.34 -5.90
CA VAL A 31 8.88 4.73 -6.68
C VAL A 31 10.13 5.62 -6.63
N VAL A 32 9.99 6.93 -6.84
CA VAL A 32 11.09 7.89 -6.75
C VAL A 32 11.66 7.94 -5.33
N GLY A 33 10.82 7.96 -4.30
CA GLY A 33 11.24 7.91 -2.91
C GLY A 33 12.06 6.66 -2.61
N CYS A 34 11.54 5.47 -2.93
CA CYS A 34 12.25 4.20 -2.78
C CYS A 34 13.55 4.15 -3.59
N SER A 35 13.55 4.71 -4.81
CA SER A 35 14.73 4.73 -5.68
C SER A 35 15.80 5.67 -5.13
N LEU A 36 15.41 6.84 -4.62
CA LEU A 36 16.31 7.79 -4.00
C LEU A 36 16.90 7.22 -2.71
N SER A 37 16.08 6.57 -1.88
CA SER A 37 16.55 5.87 -0.69
C SER A 37 17.49 4.73 -1.02
N TYR A 38 17.19 3.94 -2.06
CA TYR A 38 18.11 2.93 -2.55
C TYR A 38 19.47 3.56 -2.90
N VAL A 39 19.51 4.58 -3.75
CA VAL A 39 20.78 5.20 -4.18
C VAL A 39 21.56 5.82 -3.02
N LEU A 40 20.88 6.49 -2.08
CA LEU A 40 21.54 7.17 -0.96
C LEU A 40 22.05 6.21 0.13
N PHE A 41 21.44 5.03 0.27
CA PHE A 41 21.75 4.07 1.32
C PHE A 41 22.43 2.79 0.82
N TRP A 42 22.59 2.64 -0.50
CA TRP A 42 23.14 1.42 -1.10
C TRP A 42 24.58 1.18 -0.67
N ASP A 43 25.43 2.21 -0.72
CA ASP A 43 26.87 2.10 -0.46
C ASP A 43 27.16 1.60 0.97
N GLU A 44 26.53 2.24 1.96
CA GLU A 44 26.61 1.89 3.37
C GLU A 44 26.07 0.47 3.65
N LEU A 45 24.94 0.12 3.04
CA LEU A 45 24.32 -1.19 3.23
C LEU A 45 25.14 -2.30 2.55
N SER A 46 25.72 -2.04 1.37
CA SER A 46 26.57 -3.01 0.68
C SER A 46 27.83 -3.30 1.49
N SER A 47 28.52 -2.27 1.99
CA SER A 47 29.74 -2.47 2.79
C SER A 47 29.45 -3.24 4.08
N GLN A 48 28.33 -2.96 4.76
CA GLN A 48 27.93 -3.71 5.95
C GLN A 48 27.53 -5.16 5.63
N ILE A 49 26.92 -5.44 4.47
CA ILE A 49 26.61 -6.82 4.04
C ILE A 49 27.90 -7.59 3.72
N GLU A 50 28.90 -6.93 3.13
CA GLU A 50 30.19 -7.56 2.79
C GLU A 50 30.94 -8.07 4.02
N THR A 51 30.66 -7.51 5.21
CA THR A 51 31.21 -8.01 6.47
C THR A 51 30.65 -9.37 6.91
N ASP A 52 29.55 -9.87 6.32
CA ASP A 52 28.91 -11.12 6.78
C ASP A 52 29.82 -12.34 6.61
N ASP A 53 30.71 -12.32 5.61
CA ASP A 53 31.68 -13.37 5.33
C ASP A 53 33.04 -13.18 6.04
N TRP A 54 33.17 -12.15 6.90
CA TRP A 54 34.42 -11.83 7.59
C TRP A 54 34.75 -12.84 8.69
N VAL A 55 36.05 -13.01 8.96
CA VAL A 55 36.53 -14.03 9.90
C VAL A 55 36.55 -13.45 11.31
N GLY A 56 35.90 -14.13 12.26
CA GLY A 56 35.94 -13.76 13.67
C GLY A 56 37.27 -14.14 14.34
N ALA A 57 37.97 -13.14 14.87
CA ALA A 57 39.14 -13.25 15.74
C ALA A 57 38.77 -12.81 17.17
N GLN A 58 39.47 -13.35 18.17
CA GLN A 58 39.26 -12.92 19.55
C GLN A 58 40.05 -11.62 19.79
N GLY A 59 39.38 -10.61 20.36
CA GLY A 59 39.99 -9.34 20.72
C GLY A 59 39.56 -8.83 22.09
N VAL A 60 40.17 -7.73 22.51
CA VAL A 60 39.88 -7.04 23.76
C VAL A 60 39.69 -5.56 23.48
N VAL A 61 38.65 -4.97 24.07
CA VAL A 61 38.41 -3.52 23.99
C VAL A 61 39.42 -2.80 24.87
N ILE A 62 40.17 -1.87 24.31
CA ILE A 62 41.21 -1.09 25.01
C ILE A 62 40.63 0.22 25.54
N SER A 63 39.76 0.85 24.75
CA SER A 63 39.17 2.16 25.04
C SER A 63 37.76 2.20 24.47
N SER A 64 36.80 2.77 25.19
CA SER A 64 35.42 2.85 24.73
C SER A 64 34.71 4.07 25.29
N GLY A 65 33.83 4.70 24.51
CA GLY A 65 33.12 5.87 25.00
C GLY A 65 32.16 6.50 24.00
N ILE A 66 31.71 7.70 24.35
CA ILE A 66 30.82 8.53 23.54
C ILE A 66 31.44 9.91 23.42
N GLU A 67 31.78 10.30 22.20
CA GLU A 67 32.16 11.67 21.90
C GLU A 67 30.90 12.51 21.66
N SER A 68 30.87 13.72 22.23
CA SER A 68 29.72 14.64 22.10
C SER A 68 30.17 15.96 21.50
N ALA A 69 29.62 16.30 20.34
CA ALA A 69 29.89 17.57 19.68
C ALA A 69 28.67 18.48 19.79
N LYS A 70 28.88 19.72 20.26
CA LYS A 70 27.83 20.74 20.33
C LYS A 70 28.03 21.75 19.20
N SER A 71 27.07 21.82 18.29
CA SER A 71 26.99 22.87 17.27
C SER A 71 25.94 23.90 17.71
N CYS A 72 26.28 25.18 17.58
CA CYS A 72 25.34 26.27 17.79
C CYS A 72 25.33 27.13 16.53
N ASP A 73 24.14 27.53 16.11
CA ASP A 73 23.98 28.48 15.02
C ASP A 73 24.48 29.87 15.46
N ASP A 74 25.08 30.61 14.53
CA ASP A 74 25.56 31.98 14.77
C ASP A 74 24.43 33.04 14.77
N ASP A 75 23.21 32.63 14.41
CA ASP A 75 22.04 33.50 14.36
C ASP A 75 21.44 33.70 15.77
N PRO A 76 21.05 34.92 16.18
CA PRO A 76 20.35 35.17 17.44
C PRO A 76 19.01 34.42 17.63
N GLU A 77 18.36 33.94 16.56
CA GLU A 77 17.20 33.03 16.66
C GLU A 77 17.56 31.54 16.47
N GLY A 78 18.84 31.24 16.24
CA GLY A 78 19.37 29.92 15.97
C GLY A 78 19.46 29.01 17.21
N GLY A 79 19.38 27.70 16.97
CA GLY A 79 19.40 26.70 18.02
C GLY A 79 20.81 26.19 18.32
N CYS A 80 21.00 25.54 19.46
CA CYS A 80 22.14 24.65 19.66
C CYS A 80 21.66 23.20 19.55
N SER A 81 22.40 22.39 18.81
CA SER A 81 22.21 20.94 18.75
C SER A 81 23.45 20.23 19.30
N THR A 82 23.23 19.10 19.97
CA THR A 82 24.32 18.24 20.43
C THR A 82 24.20 16.93 19.67
N THR A 83 25.29 16.50 19.05
CA THR A 83 25.43 15.19 18.45
C THR A 83 26.34 14.32 19.30
N HIS A 84 26.08 13.03 19.28
CA HIS A 84 26.79 12.00 20.03
C HIS A 84 27.25 10.91 19.05
N GLN A 85 28.51 10.51 19.17
CA GLN A 85 29.13 9.47 18.37
C GLN A 85 29.79 8.44 19.30
N PRO A 86 29.36 7.18 19.31
CA PRO A 86 30.05 6.14 20.05
C PRO A 86 31.38 5.78 19.37
N PHE A 87 32.40 5.49 20.15
CA PHE A 87 33.70 4.99 19.66
C PHE A 87 34.16 3.82 20.52
N ALA A 88 34.86 2.86 19.90
CA ALA A 88 35.51 1.77 20.59
C ALA A 88 36.82 1.43 19.89
N GLU A 89 37.90 1.36 20.65
CA GLU A 89 39.21 0.91 20.21
C GLU A 89 39.47 -0.46 20.79
N TYR A 90 39.95 -1.38 19.97
CA TYR A 90 40.15 -2.78 20.34
C TYR A 90 41.42 -3.33 19.71
N GLN A 91 42.00 -4.31 20.39
CA GLN A 91 43.15 -5.06 19.92
C GLN A 91 42.73 -6.50 19.64
N TYR A 92 43.26 -7.09 18.58
CA TYR A 92 43.01 -8.49 18.23
C TYR A 92 44.27 -9.14 17.69
N ASP A 93 44.37 -10.45 17.89
CA ASP A 93 45.48 -11.25 17.38
C ASP A 93 44.99 -12.15 16.24
N LEU A 94 45.60 -12.02 15.07
CA LEU A 94 45.35 -12.88 13.91
C LEU A 94 46.66 -13.49 13.44
N ASP A 95 46.73 -14.83 13.41
CA ASP A 95 47.92 -15.60 13.01
C ASP A 95 49.22 -15.22 13.77
N GLY A 96 49.10 -14.78 15.02
CA GLY A 96 50.21 -14.36 15.87
C GLY A 96 50.74 -12.95 15.59
N VAL A 97 50.02 -12.17 14.78
CA VAL A 97 50.23 -10.73 14.61
C VAL A 97 49.11 -9.99 15.33
N SER A 98 49.50 -9.02 16.15
CA SER A 98 48.56 -8.15 16.85
C SER A 98 48.21 -6.96 15.95
N TYR A 99 46.91 -6.69 15.85
CA TYR A 99 46.32 -5.58 15.13
C TYR A 99 45.46 -4.75 16.07
N GLU A 100 45.19 -3.50 15.68
CA GLU A 100 44.31 -2.58 16.38
C GLU A 100 43.22 -2.11 15.41
N GLY A 101 42.00 -1.96 15.92
CA GLY A 101 40.87 -1.46 15.15
C GLY A 101 40.05 -0.46 15.98
N THR A 102 39.36 0.44 15.29
CA THR A 102 38.57 1.51 15.90
C THR A 102 37.12 1.55 15.41
N ARG A 103 36.75 0.64 14.49
CA ARG A 103 35.46 0.66 13.81
C ARG A 103 34.48 -0.27 14.50
N ILE A 104 33.40 0.28 15.03
CA ILE A 104 32.31 -0.53 15.60
C ILE A 104 31.57 -1.26 14.46
N SER A 105 31.19 -0.54 13.42
CA SER A 105 30.63 -1.04 12.16
C SER A 105 30.74 0.07 11.11
N TYR A 106 30.59 -0.24 9.82
CA TYR A 106 30.57 0.80 8.77
C TYR A 106 29.48 1.85 9.04
N THR A 107 28.30 1.40 9.51
CA THR A 107 27.17 2.30 9.78
C THR A 107 27.43 3.26 10.93
N TRP A 108 28.42 3.00 11.79
CA TRP A 108 28.73 3.83 12.96
C TRP A 108 29.89 4.80 12.72
N GLU A 109 30.72 4.58 11.70
CA GLU A 109 31.96 5.35 11.47
C GLU A 109 31.72 6.85 11.24
N ASN A 110 30.64 7.20 10.56
CA ASN A 110 30.29 8.59 10.23
C ASN A 110 28.94 9.03 10.80
N THR A 111 28.44 8.32 11.82
CA THR A 111 27.08 8.53 12.33
C THR A 111 27.06 9.39 13.59
N PHE A 112 26.48 10.57 13.44
CA PHE A 112 26.22 11.52 14.51
C PHE A 112 24.75 11.47 14.94
N ILE A 113 24.48 11.15 16.20
CA ILE A 113 23.11 11.01 16.70
C ILE A 113 22.75 12.14 17.65
N GLY A 114 21.57 12.74 17.50
CA GLY A 114 21.01 13.67 18.48
C GLY A 114 20.49 13.02 19.78
N PHE A 115 20.45 11.69 19.86
CA PHE A 115 19.92 10.95 21.01
C PHE A 115 21.03 10.22 21.77
N HIS A 116 21.45 10.77 22.90
CA HIS A 116 22.47 10.18 23.77
C HIS A 116 22.18 8.72 24.15
N SER A 117 20.92 8.41 24.45
CA SER A 117 20.51 7.05 24.88
C SER A 117 20.74 5.98 23.82
N LEU A 118 20.74 6.36 22.53
CA LEU A 118 21.02 5.42 21.45
C LEU A 118 22.52 5.12 21.39
N ALA A 119 23.38 6.15 21.51
CA ALA A 119 24.83 5.96 21.60
C ALA A 119 25.23 5.12 22.84
N GLU A 120 24.62 5.39 23.99
CA GLU A 120 24.80 4.56 25.20
C GLU A 120 24.41 3.10 24.98
N SER A 121 23.33 2.85 24.25
CA SER A 121 22.83 1.49 24.05
C SER A 121 23.77 0.60 23.24
N VAL A 122 24.60 1.21 22.38
CA VAL A 122 25.58 0.54 21.53
C VAL A 122 26.86 0.29 22.31
N ILE A 123 27.39 1.31 22.99
CA ILE A 123 28.68 1.18 23.68
C ILE A 123 28.57 0.31 24.94
N ARG A 124 27.37 0.14 25.50
CA ARG A 124 27.15 -0.73 26.67
C ARG A 124 27.61 -2.18 26.44
N ASP A 125 27.59 -2.64 25.19
CA ASP A 125 28.00 -4.00 24.83
C ASP A 125 29.52 -4.09 24.54
N PHE A 126 30.25 -2.97 24.65
CA PHE A 126 31.69 -2.86 24.38
C PHE A 126 32.37 -1.99 25.45
N GLN A 127 32.66 -2.57 26.61
CA GLN A 127 33.33 -1.88 27.72
C GLN A 127 34.84 -2.15 27.73
N GLU A 128 35.63 -1.21 28.28
CA GLU A 128 37.08 -1.39 28.43
C GLU A 128 37.44 -2.68 29.17
N GLY A 129 38.36 -3.47 28.60
CA GLY A 129 38.79 -4.76 29.12
C GLY A 129 37.86 -5.93 28.81
N GLU A 130 36.77 -5.70 28.08
CA GLU A 130 35.84 -6.75 27.66
C GLU A 130 36.43 -7.57 26.50
N GLU A 131 36.28 -8.89 26.58
CA GLU A 131 36.61 -9.81 25.48
C GLU A 131 35.50 -9.75 24.43
N VAL A 132 35.87 -9.41 23.21
CA VAL A 132 34.95 -9.21 22.08
C VAL A 132 35.36 -10.08 20.91
N THR A 133 34.40 -10.36 20.03
CA THR A 133 34.70 -10.97 18.73
C THR A 133 34.92 -9.84 17.72
N VAL A 134 36.10 -9.81 17.13
CA VAL A 134 36.48 -8.85 16.10
C VAL A 134 36.36 -9.56 14.75
N TYR A 135 35.59 -9.00 13.84
CA TYR A 135 35.46 -9.53 12.49
C TYR A 135 36.46 -8.84 11.59
N VAL A 136 37.33 -9.62 10.95
CA VAL A 136 38.46 -9.12 10.17
C VAL A 136 38.23 -9.40 8.70
N ASN A 137 38.51 -8.40 7.85
CA ASN A 137 38.43 -8.53 6.41
C ASN A 137 39.50 -9.54 5.91
N PRO A 138 39.12 -10.64 5.24
CA PRO A 138 40.08 -11.65 4.77
C PRO A 138 41.00 -11.15 3.66
N ASP A 139 40.62 -10.08 2.94
CA ASP A 139 41.43 -9.48 1.88
C ASP A 139 42.39 -8.40 2.42
N ASP A 140 42.03 -7.78 3.56
CA ASP A 140 42.84 -6.76 4.25
C ASP A 140 42.76 -6.91 5.77
N HIS A 141 43.76 -7.57 6.36
CA HIS A 141 43.79 -7.86 7.80
C HIS A 141 43.92 -6.63 8.71
N GLU A 142 44.22 -5.43 8.17
CA GLU A 142 44.17 -4.19 8.96
C GLU A 142 42.73 -3.69 9.13
N GLU A 143 41.81 -4.15 8.28
CA GLU A 143 40.42 -3.76 8.31
C GLU A 143 39.59 -4.72 9.16
N SER A 144 38.89 -4.17 10.15
CA SER A 144 38.06 -4.95 11.07
C SER A 144 36.85 -4.17 11.56
N VAL A 145 35.85 -4.91 12.07
CA VAL A 145 34.64 -4.37 12.72
C VAL A 145 34.26 -5.20 13.94
N LEU A 146 33.58 -4.59 14.91
CA LEU A 146 33.00 -5.29 16.07
C LEU A 146 31.62 -5.89 15.79
N ILE A 147 30.87 -5.30 14.86
CA ILE A 147 29.55 -5.75 14.43
C ILE A 147 29.60 -6.01 12.93
N GLN A 148 29.46 -7.28 12.55
CA GLN A 148 29.30 -7.68 11.15
C GLN A 148 27.83 -7.90 10.78
N GLY A 149 27.54 -7.85 9.49
CA GLY A 149 26.22 -8.09 8.93
C GLY A 149 25.18 -7.05 9.32
N ILE A 150 23.93 -7.30 8.96
CA ILE A 150 22.82 -6.39 9.23
C ILE A 150 22.17 -6.73 10.58
N GLU A 151 22.56 -6.03 11.64
CA GLU A 151 21.79 -6.05 12.89
C GLU A 151 20.61 -5.06 12.87
N LEU A 152 19.49 -5.44 13.49
CA LEU A 152 18.32 -4.55 13.65
C LEU A 152 18.66 -3.25 14.38
N LYS A 153 19.64 -3.26 15.29
CA LYS A 153 20.16 -2.06 15.97
C LYS A 153 20.82 -1.10 14.99
N SER A 154 21.55 -1.62 13.99
CA SER A 154 22.20 -0.86 12.92
C SER A 154 21.20 -0.34 11.86
N MET A 155 20.02 -0.98 11.73
CA MET A 155 18.95 -0.53 10.82
C MET A 155 18.04 0.59 11.37
N SER A 156 18.26 1.07 12.60
CA SER A 156 17.37 2.04 13.23
C SER A 156 17.21 3.33 12.40
N PHE A 157 18.25 3.76 11.69
CA PHE A 157 18.25 5.03 10.96
C PHE A 157 17.49 5.01 9.62
N PRO A 158 17.72 4.05 8.69
CA PRO A 158 16.95 4.01 7.43
C PRO A 158 15.46 3.75 7.69
N ILE A 159 15.11 2.94 8.69
CA ILE A 159 13.72 2.66 9.04
C ILE A 159 13.05 3.87 9.68
N ALA A 160 13.73 4.61 10.57
CA ALA A 160 13.15 5.78 11.24
C ALA A 160 12.74 6.90 10.29
N ILE A 161 13.37 7.02 9.12
CA ILE A 161 13.02 8.02 8.10
C ILE A 161 11.97 7.48 7.13
N LEU A 162 12.09 6.22 6.70
CA LEU A 162 11.19 5.64 5.69
C LEU A 162 9.81 5.28 6.24
N LEU A 163 9.77 4.73 7.46
CA LEU A 163 8.55 4.25 8.08
C LEU A 163 7.51 5.37 8.35
N PRO A 164 7.87 6.56 8.88
CA PRO A 164 6.90 7.66 9.01
C PRO A 164 6.46 8.22 7.66
N LEU A 165 7.31 8.23 6.62
CA LEU A 165 6.89 8.67 5.27
C LEU A 165 5.87 7.71 4.66
N VAL A 166 6.08 6.40 4.82
CA VAL A 166 5.12 5.37 4.38
C VAL A 166 3.82 5.50 5.16
N LEU A 167 3.88 5.64 6.50
CA LEU A 167 2.69 5.81 7.34
C LEU A 167 1.93 7.12 7.05
N ALA A 168 2.63 8.22 6.78
CA ALA A 168 2.02 9.50 6.43
C ALA A 168 1.27 9.46 5.09
N SER A 169 1.66 8.55 4.18
CA SER A 169 0.96 8.35 2.91
C SER A 169 -0.37 7.59 3.04
N GLN A 170 -0.52 6.74 4.06
CA GLN A 170 -1.72 5.91 4.29
C GLN A 170 -3.02 6.71 4.49
N PRO A 171 -3.08 7.77 5.33
CA PRO A 171 -4.28 8.56 5.50
C PRO A 171 -4.67 9.29 4.20
N ILE A 172 -3.70 9.70 3.37
CA ILE A 172 -3.97 10.33 2.07
C ILE A 172 -4.66 9.33 1.12
N GLN A 173 -4.13 8.10 1.04
CA GLN A 173 -4.72 7.02 0.23
C GLN A 173 -6.12 6.65 0.74
N PHE A 174 -6.31 6.56 2.06
CA PHE A 174 -7.61 6.28 2.67
C PHE A 174 -8.64 7.38 2.37
N ILE A 175 -8.27 8.66 2.51
CA ILE A 175 -9.13 9.80 2.17
C ILE A 175 -9.50 9.79 0.68
N LEU A 176 -8.55 9.46 -0.20
CA LEU A 176 -8.81 9.33 -1.63
C LEU A 176 -9.76 8.17 -1.93
N MET A 177 -9.60 7.02 -1.27
CA MET A 177 -10.49 5.85 -1.39
C MET A 177 -11.90 6.18 -0.93
N VAL A 178 -12.07 6.80 0.23
CA VAL A 178 -13.38 7.21 0.76
C VAL A 178 -14.06 8.21 -0.18
N ASN A 179 -13.32 9.20 -0.68
CA ASN A 179 -13.86 10.17 -1.63
C ASN A 179 -14.19 9.55 -2.99
N TYR A 180 -13.42 8.56 -3.43
CA TYR A 180 -13.71 7.80 -4.64
C TYR A 180 -14.98 6.95 -4.49
N ALA A 181 -15.14 6.24 -3.37
CA ALA A 181 -16.34 5.48 -3.05
C ALA A 181 -17.59 6.39 -2.96
N LYS A 182 -17.45 7.57 -2.34
CA LYS A 182 -18.51 8.57 -2.24
C LYS A 182 -18.88 9.16 -3.61
N ARG A 183 -17.90 9.41 -4.49
CA ARG A 183 -18.14 9.88 -5.87
C ARG A 183 -18.79 8.82 -6.74
N ARG A 184 -18.39 7.54 -6.65
CA ARG A 184 -19.07 6.45 -7.36
C ARG A 184 -20.55 6.37 -6.96
N ASN A 185 -20.86 6.56 -5.68
CA ASN A 185 -22.24 6.67 -5.21
C ASN A 185 -22.97 7.90 -5.77
N SER A 186 -22.26 9.03 -5.91
CA SER A 186 -22.82 10.26 -6.50
C SER A 186 -22.97 10.19 -8.04
N ASP A 187 -22.10 9.48 -8.74
CA ASP A 187 -22.16 9.28 -10.21
C ASP A 187 -23.21 8.21 -10.56
N ASN A 188 -23.46 7.24 -9.67
CA ASN A 188 -24.67 6.41 -9.71
C ASN A 188 -25.95 7.23 -9.46
N THR A 189 -25.85 8.50 -9.06
CA THR A 189 -26.99 9.42 -8.91
C THR A 189 -27.10 10.42 -10.08
N SER A 190 -26.29 10.30 -11.14
CA SER A 190 -26.30 11.26 -12.27
C SER A 190 -26.71 10.69 -13.63
N ALA A 191 -27.24 9.46 -13.69
CA ALA A 191 -28.47 9.30 -14.46
C ALA A 191 -29.59 9.85 -13.57
N PRO A 192 -30.59 10.59 -14.08
CA PRO A 192 -31.83 10.63 -13.34
C PRO A 192 -32.26 9.16 -13.26
N VAL A 193 -32.04 8.50 -12.12
CA VAL A 193 -32.98 7.48 -11.68
C VAL A 193 -34.27 8.26 -11.66
N GLY A 194 -35.08 8.09 -12.72
CA GLY A 194 -36.37 8.72 -12.81
C GLY A 194 -37.03 8.46 -11.46
N LYS A 195 -37.40 9.52 -10.74
CA LYS A 195 -38.18 9.43 -9.51
C LYS A 195 -39.62 8.99 -9.83
N GLY A 196 -39.75 7.97 -10.66
CA GLY A 196 -40.99 7.44 -11.18
C GLY A 196 -40.72 5.99 -11.53
N ASN A 197 -41.64 5.13 -11.11
CA ASN A 197 -41.64 3.75 -11.54
C ASN A 197 -41.78 3.73 -13.07
N TRP A 198 -41.11 2.77 -13.71
CA TRP A 198 -41.25 2.54 -15.13
C TRP A 198 -42.59 1.86 -15.40
N ILE A 199 -43.34 2.33 -16.39
CA ILE A 199 -44.62 1.73 -16.78
C ILE A 199 -44.42 1.07 -18.13
N GLY A 200 -44.66 -0.24 -18.18
CA GLY A 200 -44.51 -1.02 -19.40
C GLY A 200 -45.54 -0.70 -20.47
N PRO A 201 -45.33 -1.21 -21.70
CA PRO A 201 -46.30 -1.09 -22.79
C PRO A 201 -47.69 -1.63 -22.43
N ASP A 202 -47.75 -2.53 -21.44
CA ASP A 202 -48.93 -3.19 -20.91
C ASP A 202 -49.52 -2.48 -19.67
N GLY A 203 -48.96 -1.34 -19.25
CA GLY A 203 -49.41 -0.58 -18.08
C GLY A 203 -48.87 -1.10 -16.75
N THR A 204 -47.97 -2.09 -16.75
CA THR A 204 -47.40 -2.63 -15.50
C THR A 204 -46.29 -1.74 -14.97
N GLU A 205 -46.41 -1.39 -13.70
CA GLU A 205 -45.45 -0.55 -13.01
C GLU A 205 -44.30 -1.41 -12.42
N SER A 206 -43.05 -0.98 -12.59
CA SER A 206 -41.86 -1.64 -12.03
C SER A 206 -40.77 -0.64 -11.62
N GLY A 207 -39.85 -1.05 -10.74
CA GLY A 207 -38.70 -0.24 -10.30
C GLY A 207 -38.59 -0.08 -8.78
N VAL A 208 -37.70 0.82 -8.34
CA VAL A 208 -37.31 0.99 -6.92
C VAL A 208 -38.47 1.32 -5.98
N GLY A 209 -39.58 1.88 -6.51
CA GLY A 209 -40.80 2.20 -5.75
C GLY A 209 -41.92 1.17 -5.87
N VAL A 210 -41.69 0.03 -6.54
CA VAL A 210 -42.66 -1.05 -6.71
C VAL A 210 -42.25 -2.22 -5.84
N ALA A 211 -43.24 -2.93 -5.28
CA ALA A 211 -42.98 -4.13 -4.50
C ALA A 211 -42.20 -5.17 -5.33
N GLU A 212 -41.18 -5.78 -4.72
CA GLU A 212 -40.31 -6.77 -5.36
C GLU A 212 -41.08 -7.99 -5.90
N ASP A 213 -42.30 -8.23 -5.42
CA ASP A 213 -43.18 -9.35 -5.77
C ASP A 213 -44.23 -9.01 -6.84
N TRP A 214 -44.09 -7.89 -7.56
CA TRP A 214 -45.04 -7.44 -8.58
C TRP A 214 -45.39 -8.53 -9.62
N TYR A 215 -44.43 -9.40 -9.94
CA TYR A 215 -44.57 -10.51 -10.89
C TYR A 215 -45.62 -11.56 -10.48
N ILE A 216 -45.96 -11.65 -9.18
CA ILE A 216 -46.98 -12.58 -8.67
C ILE A 216 -48.36 -12.19 -9.21
N ARG A 217 -48.66 -10.89 -9.26
CA ARG A 217 -49.95 -10.33 -9.72
C ARG A 217 -49.95 -9.96 -11.20
N TYR A 218 -48.81 -10.12 -11.86
CA TYR A 218 -48.64 -9.81 -13.26
C TYR A 218 -49.25 -10.91 -14.15
N ASP A 219 -50.17 -10.55 -15.05
CA ASP A 219 -50.89 -11.52 -15.91
C ASP A 219 -50.67 -11.24 -17.41
N GLY A 220 -49.67 -10.41 -17.74
CA GLY A 220 -49.32 -10.06 -19.11
C GLY A 220 -48.33 -11.02 -19.79
N PRO A 221 -47.87 -10.69 -21.01
CA PRO A 221 -46.92 -11.52 -21.76
C PRO A 221 -45.57 -11.66 -21.05
N ALA A 222 -44.83 -12.73 -21.38
CA ALA A 222 -43.52 -13.01 -20.81
C ALA A 222 -42.59 -11.78 -20.90
N PRO A 223 -42.03 -11.30 -19.77
CA PRO A 223 -41.05 -10.21 -19.82
C PRO A 223 -39.80 -10.57 -20.59
N ILE A 224 -39.24 -9.66 -21.37
CA ILE A 224 -37.99 -9.94 -22.10
C ILE A 224 -36.87 -9.93 -21.08
N VAL A 225 -36.10 -11.02 -21.03
CA VAL A 225 -34.92 -11.12 -20.16
C VAL A 225 -33.76 -10.39 -20.81
N GLU A 226 -33.16 -9.46 -20.08
CA GLU A 226 -32.02 -8.65 -20.54
C GLU A 226 -30.69 -9.16 -19.97
N ASP A 227 -30.70 -9.69 -18.73
CA ASP A 227 -29.50 -10.17 -18.03
C ASP A 227 -29.87 -11.14 -16.88
N ILE A 228 -28.85 -11.78 -16.29
CA ILE A 228 -28.98 -12.61 -15.09
C ILE A 228 -28.25 -11.96 -13.91
N TYR A 229 -28.98 -11.74 -12.81
CA TYR A 229 -28.42 -11.31 -11.53
C TYR A 229 -28.59 -12.41 -10.49
N GLU A 230 -27.52 -13.16 -10.25
CA GLU A 230 -27.49 -14.27 -9.30
C GLU A 230 -28.61 -15.29 -9.62
N GLU A 231 -29.68 -15.32 -8.83
CA GLU A 231 -30.82 -16.24 -8.99
C GLU A 231 -32.06 -15.58 -9.64
N ASN A 232 -31.90 -14.38 -10.21
CA ASN A 232 -32.98 -13.60 -10.80
C ASN A 232 -32.69 -13.22 -12.25
N TYR A 233 -33.73 -13.20 -13.08
CA TYR A 233 -33.69 -12.55 -14.38
C TYR A 233 -33.93 -11.05 -14.23
N ALA A 234 -33.05 -10.24 -14.82
CA ALA A 234 -33.31 -8.84 -15.10
C ALA A 234 -34.21 -8.76 -16.34
N VAL A 235 -35.31 -8.03 -16.25
CA VAL A 235 -36.29 -7.96 -17.35
C VAL A 235 -36.41 -6.54 -17.90
N ASP A 236 -36.91 -6.42 -19.12
CA ASP A 236 -37.19 -5.19 -19.89
C ASP A 236 -38.27 -4.29 -19.28
N ARG A 237 -38.49 -4.39 -17.97
CA ARG A 237 -39.38 -3.56 -17.18
C ARG A 237 -38.59 -2.79 -16.13
N GLY A 238 -37.81 -1.80 -16.58
CA GLY A 238 -36.96 -1.00 -15.69
C GLY A 238 -35.97 -1.85 -14.89
N ASN A 239 -35.68 -1.49 -13.64
CA ASN A 239 -34.89 -2.35 -12.72
C ASN A 239 -35.71 -3.54 -12.18
N GLY A 240 -36.64 -4.08 -12.97
CA GLY A 240 -37.49 -5.21 -12.59
C GLY A 240 -36.68 -6.50 -12.58
N VAL A 241 -36.84 -7.29 -11.52
CA VAL A 241 -36.26 -8.62 -11.40
C VAL A 241 -37.36 -9.65 -11.17
N VAL A 242 -37.18 -10.85 -11.73
CA VAL A 242 -38.06 -12.00 -11.52
C VAL A 242 -37.20 -13.21 -11.15
N PRO A 243 -37.50 -13.93 -10.05
CA PRO A 243 -36.81 -15.16 -9.72
C PRO A 243 -36.84 -16.17 -10.89
N ILE A 244 -35.68 -16.76 -11.19
CA ILE A 244 -35.51 -17.65 -12.36
C ILE A 244 -36.49 -18.83 -12.31
N ASP A 245 -36.69 -19.41 -11.12
CA ASP A 245 -37.62 -20.51 -10.88
C ASP A 245 -39.07 -20.14 -11.16
N PHE A 246 -39.51 -18.96 -10.69
CA PHE A 246 -40.84 -18.44 -10.96
C PHE A 246 -41.03 -18.16 -12.45
N TYR A 247 -40.05 -17.52 -13.08
CA TYR A 247 -40.12 -17.17 -14.50
C TYR A 247 -40.21 -18.41 -15.38
N ILE A 248 -39.30 -19.38 -15.20
CA ILE A 248 -39.28 -20.63 -15.99
C ILE A 248 -40.57 -21.42 -15.79
N LYS A 249 -41.09 -21.47 -14.56
CA LYS A 249 -42.35 -22.15 -14.27
C LYS A 249 -43.56 -21.50 -14.97
N LYS A 250 -43.57 -20.18 -15.10
CA LYS A 250 -44.72 -19.44 -15.63
C LYS A 250 -44.66 -19.23 -17.14
N TRP A 251 -43.49 -18.94 -17.69
CA TRP A 251 -43.31 -18.55 -19.09
C TRP A 251 -42.36 -19.46 -19.88
N GLY A 252 -41.68 -20.41 -19.21
CA GLY A 252 -40.65 -21.25 -19.83
C GLY A 252 -39.28 -20.57 -19.88
N ILE A 253 -38.31 -21.29 -20.44
CA ILE A 253 -36.95 -20.76 -20.62
C ILE A 253 -36.98 -19.65 -21.70
N PRO A 254 -36.45 -18.44 -21.40
CA PRO A 254 -36.38 -17.37 -22.37
C PRO A 254 -35.38 -17.68 -23.50
N GLU A 255 -35.61 -17.12 -24.69
CA GLU A 255 -34.75 -17.35 -25.85
C GLU A 255 -33.33 -16.80 -25.59
N GLY A 256 -32.31 -17.64 -25.79
CA GLY A 256 -30.91 -17.29 -25.49
C GLY A 256 -30.46 -17.56 -24.06
N PHE A 257 -31.36 -18.02 -23.19
CA PHE A 257 -31.12 -18.34 -21.77
C PHE A 257 -31.25 -19.85 -21.50
N GLY A 258 -31.02 -20.30 -20.26
CA GLY A 258 -31.12 -21.71 -19.86
C GLY A 258 -29.80 -22.49 -19.79
N ASN A 259 -28.67 -21.79 -19.66
CA ASN A 259 -27.34 -22.43 -19.68
C ASN A 259 -26.65 -22.46 -18.31
N THR A 260 -27.14 -21.72 -17.32
CA THR A 260 -26.56 -21.70 -15.97
C THR A 260 -27.08 -22.85 -15.10
N ASP A 261 -26.30 -23.25 -14.10
CA ASP A 261 -26.69 -24.30 -13.16
C ASP A 261 -28.02 -23.98 -12.45
N HIS A 262 -28.26 -22.70 -12.14
CA HIS A 262 -29.52 -22.24 -11.51
C HIS A 262 -30.72 -22.39 -12.45
N GLU A 263 -30.60 -22.00 -13.72
CA GLU A 263 -31.67 -22.16 -14.72
C GLU A 263 -31.97 -23.64 -14.99
N ILE A 264 -30.93 -24.49 -15.10
CA ILE A 264 -31.07 -25.93 -15.32
C ILE A 264 -31.78 -26.60 -14.13
N ASN A 265 -31.41 -26.22 -12.91
CA ASN A 265 -32.04 -26.75 -11.69
C ASN A 265 -33.49 -26.27 -11.54
N ALA A 266 -33.76 -25.00 -11.85
CA ALA A 266 -35.11 -24.44 -11.88
C ALA A 266 -36.00 -25.13 -12.92
N GLU A 267 -35.49 -25.39 -14.12
CA GLU A 267 -36.21 -26.12 -15.16
C GLU A 267 -36.54 -27.55 -14.71
N ARG A 268 -35.58 -28.28 -14.15
CA ARG A 268 -35.81 -29.63 -13.60
C ARG A 268 -36.87 -29.63 -12.50
N SER A 269 -36.83 -28.62 -11.62
CA SER A 269 -37.81 -28.45 -10.55
C SER A 269 -39.21 -28.16 -11.09
N SER A 270 -39.33 -27.36 -12.15
CA SER A 270 -40.63 -27.04 -12.77
C SER A 270 -41.31 -28.21 -13.49
N ARG A 271 -40.54 -29.24 -13.88
CA ARG A 271 -41.06 -30.43 -14.59
C ARG A 271 -41.53 -31.56 -13.65
N ASN A 272 -41.22 -31.46 -12.36
CA ASN A 272 -41.63 -32.41 -11.31
C ASN A 272 -42.86 -31.91 -10.55
#